data_AF-A0A644WWI4-F1
#
_entry.id   AF-A0A644WWI4-F1
#
_cell.length_a   1.000
_cell.length_b   1.000
_cell.length_c   1.000
_cell.angle_alpha   90.00
_cell.angle_beta   90.00
_cell.angle_gamma   90.00
#
_symmetry.space_group_name_H-M   'P 1'
#
loop_
_entity.id
_entity.type
_entity.pdbx_description
1 polymer ?
#
loop_
_entity_poly.entity_id
_entity_poly.type
_entity_poly.pdbx_seq_one_letter_code
_entity_poly.pdbx_strand_id
1 'polypeptide(L)'
;MVWREYGNRAQAHGEEWKFAFKMLLRIAMSLYEFDEEWKAEALYQLEKPRVTYENPEADAEMKEGEIQVRDLPDGAEFVWKEKAYRKISLQRTRVLCQRLDDRHRYLFVGKAVVKPNLP
;
A
#
# COMPACT_ATOMS: atom_id res chain seq x y z
N MET A 1 -24.18 13.01 -1.47
CA MET A 1 -24.48 13.44 -0.10
C MET A 1 -23.48 14.50 0.35
N VAL A 2 -22.24 14.14 0.73
CA VAL A 2 -21.24 15.14 1.20
C VAL A 2 -21.00 16.29 0.22
N TRP A 3 -20.72 16.00 -1.06
CA TRP A 3 -20.53 17.06 -2.07
C TRP A 3 -21.77 17.94 -2.26
N ARG A 4 -22.97 17.36 -2.23
CA ARG A 4 -24.21 18.09 -2.44
C ARG A 4 -24.49 19.08 -1.30
N GLU A 5 -24.14 18.72 -0.07
CA GLU A 5 -24.37 19.54 1.13
C GLU A 5 -23.23 20.55 1.40
N TYR A 6 -21.99 20.16 1.17
CA TYR A 6 -20.82 20.93 1.62
C TYR A 6 -19.99 21.52 0.46
N GLY A 7 -20.15 21.00 -0.77
CA GLY A 7 -19.39 21.42 -1.94
C GLY A 7 -17.87 21.44 -1.68
N ASN A 8 -17.22 22.53 -2.07
CA ASN A 8 -15.77 22.74 -1.87
C ASN A 8 -15.35 22.92 -0.40
N ARG A 9 -16.29 23.04 0.55
CA ARG A 9 -15.95 23.15 1.98
C ARG A 9 -15.67 21.80 2.63
N ALA A 10 -16.10 20.71 1.99
CA ALA A 10 -15.82 19.36 2.47
C ALA A 10 -14.32 19.10 2.44
N GLN A 11 -13.75 18.77 3.60
CA GLN A 11 -12.35 18.35 3.68
C GLN A 11 -12.20 16.93 3.12
N ALA A 12 -11.16 16.71 2.33
CA ALA A 12 -10.79 15.36 1.90
C ALA A 12 -10.51 14.51 3.15
N HIS A 13 -11.25 13.41 3.31
CA HIS A 13 -11.16 12.52 4.46
C HIS A 13 -11.44 13.19 5.84
N GLY A 14 -12.13 14.34 5.82
CA GLY A 14 -12.61 15.03 7.01
C GLY A 14 -13.80 14.35 7.68
N GLU A 15 -14.36 15.00 8.70
CA GLU A 15 -15.44 14.43 9.50
C GLU A 15 -16.70 14.14 8.68
N GLU A 16 -17.04 14.98 7.70
CA GLU A 16 -18.17 14.78 6.80
C GLU A 16 -17.99 13.53 5.93
N TRP A 17 -16.76 13.31 5.44
CA TRP A 17 -16.42 12.11 4.68
C TRP A 17 -16.50 10.86 5.56
N LYS A 18 -15.92 10.90 6.76
CA LYS A 18 -15.95 9.77 7.71
C LYS A 18 -17.39 9.42 8.09
N PHE A 19 -18.23 10.42 8.34
CA PHE A 19 -19.65 10.23 8.65
C PHE A 19 -20.37 9.50 7.51
N ALA A 20 -20.23 10.01 6.28
CA ALA A 20 -20.87 9.43 5.12
C ALA A 20 -20.37 8.01 4.83
N PHE A 21 -19.05 7.77 4.94
CA PHE A 21 -18.45 6.45 4.80
C PHE A 21 -19.03 5.46 5.81
N LYS A 22 -19.02 5.82 7.11
CA LYS A 22 -19.57 4.96 8.17
C LYS A 22 -21.03 4.63 7.94
N MET A 23 -21.83 5.60 7.50
CA MET A 23 -23.25 5.37 7.24
C MET A 23 -23.47 4.41 6.07
N LEU A 24 -22.76 4.61 4.95
CA LEU A 24 -22.86 3.72 3.79
C LEU A 24 -22.38 2.30 4.11
N LEU A 25 -21.29 2.16 4.88
CA LEU A 25 -20.77 0.86 5.30
C LEU A 25 -21.77 0.13 6.22
N ARG A 26 -22.42 0.83 7.17
CA ARG A 26 -23.50 0.23 7.99
C ARG A 26 -24.64 -0.29 7.15
N ILE A 27 -25.08 0.49 6.14
CA ILE A 27 -26.14 0.07 5.22
C ILE A 27 -25.69 -1.18 4.46
N ALA A 28 -24.48 -1.20 3.91
CA ALA A 28 -23.94 -2.37 3.22
C ALA A 28 -23.90 -3.61 4.13
N MET A 29 -23.42 -3.47 5.37
CA MET A 29 -23.37 -4.55 6.35
C MET A 29 -24.75 -5.07 6.78
N SER A 30 -25.82 -4.26 6.63
CA SER A 30 -27.20 -4.72 6.86
C SER A 30 -27.82 -5.41 5.65
N LEU A 31 -27.29 -5.16 4.45
CA LEU A 31 -27.85 -5.67 3.18
C LEU A 31 -27.16 -6.96 2.73
N TYR A 32 -25.93 -7.20 3.15
CA TYR A 32 -25.13 -8.35 2.72
C TYR A 32 -24.54 -9.09 3.91
N GLU A 33 -24.43 -10.40 3.79
CA GLU A 33 -23.63 -11.22 4.70
C GLU A 33 -22.16 -11.13 4.30
N PHE A 34 -21.30 -10.95 5.31
CA PHE A 34 -19.85 -10.87 5.16
C PHE A 34 -19.25 -12.10 5.84
N ASP A 35 -18.25 -12.72 5.20
CA ASP A 35 -17.42 -13.72 5.85
C ASP A 35 -16.78 -13.12 7.10
N GLU A 36 -16.46 -13.95 8.09
CA GLU A 36 -16.04 -13.51 9.42
C GLU A 36 -14.81 -12.57 9.39
N GLU A 37 -13.83 -12.86 8.52
CA GLU A 37 -12.66 -12.02 8.30
C GLU A 37 -13.04 -10.61 7.82
N TRP A 38 -13.90 -10.52 6.79
CA TRP A 38 -14.34 -9.26 6.22
C TRP A 38 -15.29 -8.49 7.16
N LYS A 39 -16.07 -9.21 7.97
CA LYS A 39 -16.96 -8.62 8.97
C LYS A 39 -16.16 -7.93 10.07
N ALA A 40 -15.09 -8.55 10.56
CA ALA A 40 -14.20 -7.96 11.55
C ALA A 40 -13.55 -6.66 11.02
N GLU A 41 -13.04 -6.69 9.79
CA GLU A 41 -12.46 -5.50 9.14
C GLU A 41 -13.52 -4.40 8.93
N ALA A 42 -14.72 -4.75 8.50
CA ALA A 42 -15.80 -3.77 8.32
C ALA A 42 -16.20 -3.10 9.64
N LEU A 43 -16.29 -3.85 10.74
CA LEU A 43 -16.52 -3.28 12.08
C LEU A 43 -15.39 -2.35 12.50
N TYR A 44 -14.14 -2.75 12.24
CA TYR A 44 -12.97 -1.93 12.52
C TYR A 44 -13.01 -0.60 11.76
N GLN A 45 -13.34 -0.62 10.47
CA GLN A 45 -13.49 0.57 9.63
C GLN A 45 -14.65 1.47 10.09
N LEU A 46 -15.72 0.91 10.67
CA LEU A 46 -16.80 1.70 11.28
C LEU A 46 -16.35 2.44 12.54
N GLU A 47 -15.49 1.84 13.35
CA GLU A 47 -14.92 2.48 14.54
C GLU A 47 -13.90 3.55 14.12
N LYS A 48 -12.90 3.15 13.31
CA LYS A 48 -11.75 3.95 12.91
C LYS A 48 -11.55 3.93 11.39
N PRO A 49 -12.32 4.73 10.62
CA PRO A 49 -12.19 4.78 9.17
C PRO A 49 -10.79 5.18 8.76
N ARG A 50 -10.15 4.34 7.96
CA ARG A 50 -8.85 4.63 7.36
C ARG A 50 -9.05 4.95 5.89
N VAL A 51 -8.27 5.91 5.41
CA VAL A 51 -8.27 6.34 4.01
C VAL A 51 -7.60 5.30 3.11
N THR A 52 -6.62 4.59 3.66
CA THR A 52 -5.82 3.60 2.96
C THR A 52 -5.90 2.25 3.67
N TYR A 53 -6.17 1.21 2.88
CA TYR A 53 -5.94 -0.18 3.25
C TYR A 53 -4.59 -0.59 2.67
N GLU A 54 -3.51 -0.32 3.40
CA GLU A 54 -2.29 -1.09 3.22
C GLU A 54 -2.32 -2.16 4.32
N ASN A 55 -2.50 -3.44 3.96
CA ASN A 55 -2.22 -4.50 4.91
C ASN A 55 -0.71 -4.49 5.17
N PRO A 56 -0.24 -4.02 6.34
CA PRO A 56 1.19 -3.89 6.62
C PRO A 56 1.84 -5.28 6.72
N GLU A 57 1.04 -6.28 7.08
CA GLU A 57 1.41 -7.68 7.37
C GLU A 57 1.16 -8.62 6.19
N ALA A 58 0.55 -8.13 5.10
CA ALA A 58 0.57 -8.87 3.84
C ALA A 58 1.99 -8.84 3.28
N ASP A 59 2.81 -9.74 3.80
CA ASP A 59 4.04 -10.19 3.17
C ASP A 59 3.64 -10.86 1.85
N ALA A 60 4.24 -10.41 0.76
CA ALA A 60 4.08 -11.10 -0.51
C ALA A 60 4.71 -12.50 -0.36
N GLU A 61 4.03 -13.53 -0.88
CA GLU A 61 4.61 -14.88 -0.98
C GLU A 61 5.96 -14.78 -1.71
N MET A 62 7.05 -15.05 -0.98
CA MET A 62 8.41 -15.02 -1.52
C MET A 62 8.77 -16.40 -2.04
N LYS A 63 9.26 -16.47 -3.29
CA LYS A 63 9.85 -17.69 -3.83
C LYS A 63 11.30 -17.84 -3.41
N GLU A 64 11.81 -19.06 -3.53
CA GLU A 64 13.22 -19.35 -3.28
C GLU A 64 14.12 -18.47 -4.17
N GLY A 65 15.08 -17.77 -3.54
CA GLY A 65 15.98 -16.84 -4.21
C GLY A 65 15.43 -15.42 -4.40
N GLU A 66 14.23 -15.10 -3.91
CA GLU A 66 13.72 -13.73 -3.86
C GLU A 66 13.98 -13.09 -2.49
N ILE A 67 14.06 -11.76 -2.45
CA ILE A 67 14.26 -10.97 -1.23
C ILE A 67 13.41 -9.69 -1.29
N GLN A 68 13.04 -9.11 -0.15
CA GLN A 68 12.47 -7.76 -0.13
C GLN A 68 13.56 -6.72 -0.45
N VAL A 69 13.23 -5.73 -1.29
CA VAL A 69 14.18 -4.70 -1.72
C VAL A 69 14.74 -3.87 -0.56
N ARG A 70 14.00 -3.73 0.56
CA ARG A 70 14.51 -3.04 1.75
C ARG A 70 15.70 -3.76 2.40
N ASP A 71 15.75 -5.09 2.29
CA ASP A 71 16.74 -5.94 2.97
C ASP A 71 18.03 -6.12 2.16
N LEU A 72 18.04 -5.70 0.89
CA LEU A 72 19.28 -5.61 0.10
C LEU A 72 20.24 -4.57 0.70
N PRO A 73 21.57 -4.74 0.64
CA PRO A 73 22.49 -3.68 1.01
C PRO A 73 22.45 -2.51 0.00
N ASP A 74 22.75 -1.30 0.45
CA ASP A 74 22.89 -0.15 -0.46
C ASP A 74 24.02 -0.42 -1.47
N GLY A 75 23.79 -0.09 -2.73
CA GLY A 75 24.67 -0.42 -3.85
C GLY A 75 24.41 -1.79 -4.48
N ALA A 76 23.61 -2.68 -3.87
CA ALA A 76 23.28 -3.97 -4.46
C ALA A 76 22.43 -3.83 -5.73
N GLU A 77 22.64 -4.74 -6.68
CA GLU A 77 21.87 -4.83 -7.90
C GLU A 77 20.81 -5.94 -7.83
N PHE A 78 19.68 -5.72 -8.50
CA PHE A 78 18.57 -6.67 -8.53
C PHE A 78 17.78 -6.55 -9.83
N VAL A 79 17.03 -7.59 -10.17
CA VAL A 79 16.09 -7.62 -11.30
C VAL A 79 14.66 -7.52 -10.79
N TRP A 80 13.89 -6.62 -11.38
CA TRP A 80 12.46 -6.49 -11.15
C TRP A 80 11.76 -6.23 -12.49
N LYS A 81 10.75 -7.06 -12.81
CA LYS A 81 10.02 -7.03 -14.09
C LYS A 81 10.97 -6.90 -15.30
N GLU A 82 11.94 -7.82 -15.37
CA GLU A 82 12.93 -7.93 -16.45
C GLU A 82 13.91 -6.74 -16.59
N LYS A 83 13.85 -5.77 -15.67
CA LYS A 83 14.75 -4.62 -15.66
C LYS A 83 15.70 -4.68 -14.48
N ALA A 84 16.95 -4.28 -14.71
CA ALA A 84 17.98 -4.24 -13.68
C ALA A 84 18.02 -2.88 -12.97
N TYR A 85 18.15 -2.93 -11.65
CA TYR A 85 18.17 -1.79 -10.77
C TYR A 85 19.30 -1.90 -9.75
N ARG A 86 19.70 -0.76 -9.19
CA ARG A 86 20.61 -0.65 -8.05
C ARG A 86 19.90 0.02 -6.88
N LYS A 87 20.00 -0.57 -5.68
CA LYS A 87 19.53 0.06 -4.44
C LYS A 87 20.42 1.25 -4.09
N ILE A 88 19.82 2.40 -3.81
CA ILE A 88 20.53 3.63 -3.41
C ILE A 88 20.41 3.87 -1.91
N SER A 89 19.19 3.91 -1.37
CA SER A 89 18.94 4.11 0.07
C SER A 89 17.51 3.79 0.48
N LEU A 90 17.31 3.49 1.77
CA LEU A 90 15.98 3.39 2.38
C LEU A 90 15.44 4.77 2.82
N GLN A 91 14.21 5.08 2.44
CA GLN A 91 13.47 6.30 2.76
C GLN A 91 12.15 5.96 3.45
N ARG A 92 12.17 5.86 4.79
CA ARG A 92 11.02 5.41 5.61
C ARG A 92 10.49 4.05 5.13
N THR A 93 9.38 4.03 4.39
CA THR A 93 8.74 2.81 3.86
C THR A 93 9.07 2.54 2.39
N ARG A 94 9.80 3.44 1.75
CA ARG A 94 10.18 3.35 0.33
C ARG A 94 11.67 3.15 0.17
N VAL A 95 12.10 2.48 -0.89
CA VAL A 95 13.51 2.33 -1.23
C VAL A 95 13.78 3.09 -2.53
N LEU A 96 14.74 4.00 -2.48
CA LEU A 96 15.22 4.70 -3.66
C LEU A 96 16.12 3.74 -4.44
N CYS A 97 15.73 3.45 -5.68
CA CYS A 97 16.51 2.62 -6.59
C CYS A 97 16.76 3.37 -7.89
N GLN A 98 17.85 3.05 -8.56
CA GLN A 98 18.19 3.58 -9.88
C GLN A 98 18.13 2.46 -10.90
N ARG A 99 17.42 2.66 -12.01
CA ARG A 99 17.44 1.71 -13.12
C ARG A 99 18.76 1.82 -13.89
N LEU A 100 19.34 0.68 -14.25
CA LEU A 100 20.69 0.66 -14.85
C LEU A 100 20.70 1.07 -16.33
N ASP A 101 19.60 0.88 -17.06
CA ASP A 101 19.51 1.17 -18.51
C ASP A 101 19.56 2.68 -18.83
N ASP A 102 18.85 3.49 -18.07
CA ASP A 102 18.58 4.90 -18.36
C ASP A 102 18.85 5.81 -17.15
N ARG A 103 19.35 5.24 -16.05
CA ARG A 103 19.71 5.96 -14.82
C ARG A 103 18.55 6.66 -14.12
N HIS A 104 17.29 6.39 -14.48
CA HIS A 104 16.13 6.98 -13.81
C HIS A 104 15.98 6.42 -12.40
N ARG A 105 15.53 7.29 -11.49
CA ARG A 105 15.30 6.95 -10.08
C ARG A 105 13.84 6.62 -9.83
N TYR A 106 13.60 5.58 -9.03
CA TYR A 106 12.28 5.06 -8.71
C TYR A 106 12.18 4.82 -7.20
N LEU A 107 10.98 4.99 -6.65
CA LEU A 107 10.65 4.66 -5.27
C LEU A 107 9.88 3.34 -5.23
N PHE A 108 10.58 2.29 -4.81
CA PHE A 108 9.97 0.99 -4.56
C PHE A 108 9.31 0.99 -3.19
N VAL A 109 8.20 0.25 -3.01
CA VAL A 109 7.73 -0.09 -1.66
C VAL A 109 8.78 -1.01 -1.03
N GLY A 110 9.16 -0.79 0.23
CA GLY A 110 10.23 -1.57 0.86
C GLY A 110 9.99 -3.08 0.88
N LYS A 111 8.72 -3.50 0.98
CA LYS A 111 8.31 -4.90 0.92
C LYS A 111 8.19 -5.48 -0.50
N ALA A 112 8.56 -4.73 -1.54
CA ALA A 112 8.57 -5.25 -2.91
C ALA A 112 9.59 -6.39 -3.02
N VAL A 113 9.11 -7.54 -3.47
CA VAL A 113 9.92 -8.74 -3.68
C VAL A 113 10.68 -8.63 -5.00
N VAL A 114 11.98 -8.89 -4.97
CA VAL A 114 12.93 -8.74 -6.09
C VAL A 114 13.88 -9.92 -6.14
N LYS A 115 14.49 -10.16 -7.31
CA LYS A 115 15.53 -11.17 -7.46
C LYS A 115 16.90 -10.49 -7.38
N PRO A 116 17.75 -10.82 -6.39
CA PRO A 116 19.12 -10.31 -6.34
C PRO A 116 19.88 -10.64 -7.63
N ASN A 117 20.59 -9.65 -8.17
CA ASN A 117 21.52 -9.85 -9.27
C ASN A 117 22.90 -10.01 -8.63
N LEU A 118 23.15 -11.21 -8.09
CA LEU A 118 24.47 -11.54 -7.55
C LEU A 118 25.47 -11.65 -8.72
N PRO A 119 26.68 -11.09 -8.59
CA PRO A 119 27.75 -11.30 -9.56
C PRO A 119 28.16 -12.78 -9.64
#